data_AF-A0A2V8SDS2-F1
#
_entry.id   AF-A0A2V8SDS2-F1
#
_cell.length_a   1.000
_cell.length_b   1.000
_cell.length_c   1.000
_cell.angle_alpha   90.00
_cell.angle_beta   90.00
_cell.angle_gamma   90.00
#
_symmetry.space_group_name_H-M   'P 1'
#
loop_
_entity.id
_entity.type
_entity.pdbx_description
1 polymer ?
#
loop_
_entity_poly.entity_id
_entity_poly.type
_entity_poly.pdbx_seq_one_letter_code
_entity_poly.pdbx_strand_id
1 'polypeptide(L)'
;MEHRRVRLGDVIDDYCPRCRLIMNHGVVGMVGDEVKKVRCNTCLSEHQFRHGKLPTRRRSEGKKLFEEVLKGIAKPAEPEPPAPVPPASPHRKLYTIRRSIGGKDSGKGPRKS
;
A
#
# COMPACT_ATOMS: atom_id res chain seq x y z
N MET A 1 -28.90 9.10 9.46
CA MET A 1 -28.34 7.75 9.67
C MET A 1 -28.36 7.49 11.16
N GLU A 2 -29.28 6.63 11.63
CA GLU A 2 -29.39 6.29 13.05
C GLU A 2 -28.16 5.47 13.46
N HIS A 3 -27.39 5.92 14.44
CA HIS A 3 -26.31 5.12 15.03
C HIS A 3 -26.93 4.01 15.88
N ARG A 4 -27.17 2.84 15.26
CA ARG A 4 -27.63 1.65 15.97
C ARG A 4 -26.58 1.24 17.01
N ARG A 5 -27.04 0.84 18.21
CA ARG A 5 -26.17 0.19 19.21
C ARG A 5 -25.51 -1.05 18.61
N VAL A 6 -24.21 -1.19 18.85
CA VAL A 6 -23.42 -2.33 18.36
C VAL A 6 -23.92 -3.61 19.02
N ARG A 7 -24.03 -4.67 18.23
CA ARG A 7 -24.45 -6.02 18.65
C ARG A 7 -23.36 -7.03 18.35
N LEU A 8 -23.48 -8.22 18.96
CA LEU A 8 -22.65 -9.36 18.57
C LEU A 8 -22.86 -9.66 17.07
N GLY A 9 -21.75 -9.91 16.37
CA GLY A 9 -21.75 -10.15 14.93
C GLY A 9 -21.80 -8.89 14.05
N ASP A 10 -22.01 -7.69 14.60
CA ASP A 10 -21.85 -6.46 13.83
C ASP A 10 -20.39 -6.34 13.34
N VAL A 11 -20.22 -5.66 12.21
CA VAL A 11 -18.91 -5.38 11.62
C VAL A 11 -18.42 -4.02 12.08
N ILE A 12 -17.21 -3.99 12.63
CA ILE A 12 -16.53 -2.77 13.11
C ILE A 12 -15.09 -2.74 12.59
N ASP A 13 -14.56 -1.55 12.34
CA ASP A 13 -13.16 -1.41 11.93
C ASP A 13 -12.24 -1.32 13.17
N ASP A 14 -11.20 -2.15 13.19
CA ASP A 14 -10.17 -2.14 14.23
C ASP A 14 -8.78 -2.44 13.67
N TYR A 15 -7.74 -2.15 14.44
CA TYR A 15 -6.36 -2.50 14.09
C TYR A 15 -6.10 -3.98 14.36
N CYS A 16 -5.85 -4.74 13.30
CA CYS A 16 -5.46 -6.13 13.42
C CYS A 16 -3.95 -6.24 13.72
N PRO A 17 -3.52 -6.88 14.82
CA PRO A 17 -2.10 -7.08 15.11
C PRO A 17 -1.41 -8.05 14.12
N ARG A 18 -2.17 -8.96 13.50
CA ARG A 18 -1.66 -9.90 12.50
C ARG A 18 -1.53 -9.26 11.12
N CYS A 19 -2.57 -8.60 10.62
CA CYS A 19 -2.53 -7.89 9.32
C CYS A 19 -1.76 -6.56 9.38
N ARG A 20 -1.57 -5.98 10.58
CA ARG A 20 -0.93 -4.68 10.81
C ARG A 20 -1.62 -3.51 10.09
N LEU A 21 -2.92 -3.62 9.91
CA LEU A 21 -3.77 -2.68 9.17
C LEU A 21 -5.09 -2.47 9.93
N ILE A 22 -5.74 -1.33 9.69
CA ILE A 22 -7.14 -1.10 10.10
C ILE A 22 -8.03 -1.76 9.05
N MET A 23 -8.85 -2.71 9.48
CA MET A 23 -9.69 -3.52 8.59
C MET A 23 -11.00 -3.86 9.29
N ASN A 24 -11.93 -4.47 8.54
CA ASN A 24 -13.19 -4.95 9.07
C ASN A 24 -13.01 -6.17 9.99
N HIS A 25 -13.61 -6.10 11.17
CA HIS A 25 -13.67 -7.17 12.16
C HIS A 25 -15.12 -7.45 12.56
N GLY A 26 -15.45 -8.70 12.83
CA GLY A 26 -16.70 -9.08 13.47
C GLY A 26 -16.59 -8.97 15.00
N VAL A 27 -17.61 -8.40 15.65
CA VAL A 27 -17.71 -8.37 17.12
C VAL A 27 -18.01 -9.79 17.62
N VAL A 28 -17.08 -10.38 18.37
CA VAL A 28 -17.22 -11.75 18.93
C VAL A 28 -17.46 -11.76 20.44
N GLY A 29 -17.16 -10.67 21.14
CA GLY A 29 -17.39 -10.58 22.58
C GLY A 29 -17.62 -9.16 23.06
N MET A 30 -18.68 -8.98 23.83
CA MET A 30 -19.06 -7.73 24.48
C MET A 30 -19.26 -7.95 25.98
N VAL A 31 -19.01 -6.91 26.78
CA VAL A 31 -19.31 -6.87 28.22
C VAL A 31 -20.19 -5.65 28.45
N GLY A 32 -21.45 -5.89 28.81
CA GLY A 32 -22.48 -4.84 28.77
C GLY A 32 -22.60 -4.28 27.36
N ASP A 33 -22.46 -2.96 27.23
CA ASP A 33 -22.50 -2.25 25.94
C ASP A 33 -21.11 -2.05 25.31
N GLU A 34 -20.02 -2.54 25.93
CA GLU A 34 -18.65 -2.33 25.45
C GLU A 34 -18.12 -3.54 24.68
N VAL A 35 -17.55 -3.30 23.50
CA VAL A 35 -16.86 -4.34 22.71
C VAL A 35 -15.50 -4.64 23.31
N LYS A 36 -15.28 -5.90 23.72
CA LYS A 36 -13.99 -6.34 24.29
C LYS A 36 -13.16 -7.14 23.30
N LYS A 37 -13.79 -7.97 22.46
CA LYS A 37 -13.09 -8.92 21.59
C LYS A 37 -13.67 -8.90 20.19
N VAL A 38 -12.78 -8.89 19.20
CA VAL A 38 -13.11 -8.83 17.78
C VAL A 38 -12.34 -9.90 17.00
N ARG A 39 -12.90 -10.35 15.88
CA ARG A 39 -12.29 -11.31 14.95
C ARG A 39 -12.08 -10.65 13.60
N CYS A 40 -10.86 -10.69 13.09
CA CYS A 40 -10.55 -10.13 11.76
C CYS A 40 -11.24 -10.92 10.66
N ASN A 41 -11.93 -10.25 9.72
CA ASN A 41 -12.60 -10.91 8.61
C ASN A 41 -11.62 -11.45 7.54
N THR A 42 -10.36 -10.99 7.56
CA THR A 42 -9.32 -11.41 6.61
C THR A 42 -8.46 -12.55 7.14
N CYS A 43 -7.82 -12.38 8.31
CA CYS A 43 -6.89 -13.39 8.85
C CYS A 43 -7.49 -14.28 9.94
N LEU A 44 -8.79 -14.10 10.24
CA LEU A 44 -9.59 -14.89 11.18
C LEU A 44 -9.05 -14.97 12.62
N SER A 45 -8.03 -14.18 12.97
CA SER A 45 -7.49 -14.14 14.32
C SER A 45 -8.34 -13.25 15.21
N GLU A 46 -8.55 -13.71 16.43
CA GLU A 46 -9.25 -12.95 17.45
C GLU A 46 -8.27 -12.13 18.29
N HIS A 47 -8.63 -10.90 18.64
CA HIS A 47 -7.86 -10.05 19.55
C HIS A 47 -8.78 -9.09 20.31
N GLN A 48 -8.20 -8.43 21.31
CA GLN A 48 -8.89 -7.36 22.03
C GLN A 48 -9.13 -6.16 21.12
N PHE A 49 -10.28 -5.52 21.28
CA PHE A 49 -10.64 -4.33 20.53
C PHE A 49 -9.73 -3.16 20.90
N ARG A 50 -9.10 -2.52 19.92
CA ARG A 50 -8.15 -1.41 20.11
C ARG A 50 -8.74 -0.04 19.77
N HIS A 51 -10.06 0.04 19.62
CA HIS A 51 -10.77 1.28 19.29
C HIS A 51 -10.26 1.93 17.99
N GLY A 52 -9.79 1.14 17.02
CA GLY A 52 -9.24 1.64 15.76
C GLY A 52 -7.93 2.44 15.91
N LYS A 53 -7.29 2.41 17.08
CA LYS A 53 -6.05 3.15 17.31
C LYS A 53 -4.88 2.41 16.70
N LEU A 54 -4.17 3.09 15.79
CA LEU A 54 -2.86 2.61 15.36
C LEU A 54 -1.90 2.59 16.55
N PRO A 55 -1.00 1.59 16.62
CA PRO A 55 0.06 1.61 17.61
C PRO A 55 0.88 2.90 17.43
N THR A 56 1.11 3.61 18.53
CA THR A 56 1.97 4.80 18.49
C THR A 56 3.37 4.35 18.07
N ARG A 57 3.89 4.92 16.99
CA ARG A 57 5.30 4.74 16.66
C ARG A 57 6.09 5.42 17.77
N ARG A 58 6.94 4.65 18.49
CA ARG A 58 7.89 5.23 19.47
C ARG A 58 8.77 6.25 18.74
N ARG A 59 8.43 7.54 18.89
CA ARG A 59 9.27 8.66 18.48
C ARG A 59 10.19 8.99 19.64
N SER A 60 11.38 8.42 19.69
CA SER A 60 12.38 8.92 20.65
C SER A 60 13.84 8.78 20.22
N GLU A 61 14.18 7.91 19.27
CA GLU A 61 15.60 7.70 18.91
C GLU A 61 15.93 8.06 17.45
N GLY A 62 14.98 7.88 16.54
CA GLY A 62 15.20 8.12 15.11
C GLY A 62 15.50 9.58 14.75
N LYS A 63 15.04 10.57 15.53
CA LYS A 63 15.31 11.99 15.25
C LYS A 63 16.79 12.34 15.42
N LYS A 64 17.41 11.85 16.50
CA LYS A 64 18.83 12.11 16.79
C LYS A 64 19.73 11.44 15.77
N LEU A 65 19.43 10.18 15.42
CA LEU A 65 20.14 9.43 14.39
C LEU A 65 20.00 10.08 13.00
N PHE A 66 18.81 10.58 12.67
CA PHE A 66 18.58 11.27 11.40
C PHE A 66 19.32 12.62 11.33
N GLU A 67 19.32 13.39 12.42
CA GLU A 67 20.11 14.63 12.52
C GLU A 67 21.63 14.38 12.42
N GLU A 68 22.12 13.26 12.96
CA GLU A 68 23.52 12.86 12.84
C GLU A 68 23.90 12.50 11.40
N VAL A 69 23.07 11.71 10.71
CA VAL A 69 23.27 11.38 9.29
C VAL A 69 23.21 12.62 8.41
N LEU A 70 22.28 13.54 8.66
CA LEU A 70 22.18 14.81 7.92
C LEU A 70 23.40 15.71 8.09
N LYS A 71 24.05 15.69 9.26
CA LYS A 71 25.31 16.41 9.49
C LYS A 71 26.50 15.75 8.79
N GLY A 72 26.49 14.43 8.68
CA GLY A 72 27.52 13.65 7.97
C GLY A 72 27.45 13.77 6.45
N ILE A 73 26.27 14.07 5.89
CA ILE A 73 26.10 14.39 4.47
C ILE A 73 26.47 15.87 4.27
N ALA A 74 27.77 16.15 4.14
CA ALA A 74 28.23 17.47 3.73
C ALA A 74 27.72 17.80 2.32
N LYS A 75 27.21 19.03 2.19
CA LYS A 75 26.86 19.84 1.00
C LYS A 75 27.05 19.13 -0.36
N PRO A 76 26.01 19.05 -1.23
CA PRO A 76 26.24 18.78 -2.64
C PRO A 76 27.30 19.76 -3.13
N ALA A 77 28.34 19.24 -3.78
CA ALA A 77 29.32 20.07 -4.46
C ALA A 77 28.57 21.14 -5.27
N GLU A 78 29.01 22.38 -5.13
CA GLU A 78 28.54 23.51 -5.92
C GLU A 78 28.43 23.05 -7.39
N PRO A 79 27.31 23.28 -8.08
CA PRO A 79 27.15 22.74 -9.43
C PRO A 79 28.27 23.33 -10.28
N GLU A 80 29.23 22.49 -10.66
CA GLU A 80 30.14 22.82 -11.75
C GLU A 80 29.28 23.22 -12.96
N PRO A 81 29.64 24.29 -13.70
CA PRO A 81 28.87 24.73 -14.84
C PRO A 81 28.63 23.52 -15.76
N PRO A 82 27.38 23.29 -16.21
CA PRO A 82 27.05 22.06 -16.91
C PRO A 82 27.94 21.95 -18.15
N ALA A 83 28.76 20.90 -18.20
CA ALA A 83 29.39 20.48 -19.43
C ALA A 83 28.30 20.40 -20.52
N PRO A 84 28.57 20.86 -21.75
CA PRO A 84 27.55 20.91 -22.79
C PRO A 84 26.95 19.53 -22.98
N VAL A 85 25.64 19.42 -22.69
CA VAL A 85 24.92 18.16 -22.85
C VAL A 85 24.91 17.83 -24.35
N PRO A 86 25.38 16.65 -24.78
CA PRO A 86 25.18 16.25 -26.17
C PRO A 86 23.68 16.14 -26.43
N PRO A 87 23.18 16.50 -27.63
CA PRO A 87 21.76 16.58 -27.91
C PRO A 87 21.09 15.23 -27.63
N ALA A 88 20.00 15.29 -26.85
CA ALA A 88 19.21 14.13 -26.47
C ALA A 88 18.74 13.39 -27.73
N SER A 89 19.08 12.10 -27.84
CA SER A 89 18.55 11.24 -28.89
C SER A 89 17.02 11.11 -28.75
N PRO A 90 16.27 11.07 -29.86
CA PRO A 90 14.83 11.09 -29.80
C PRO A 90 14.31 9.84 -29.11
N HIS A 91 13.49 10.05 -28.07
CA HIS A 91 12.81 9.01 -27.32
C HIS A 91 12.16 8.01 -28.27
N ARG A 92 12.56 6.74 -28.18
CA ARG A 92 12.00 5.66 -28.99
C ARG A 92 10.51 5.53 -28.64
N LYS A 93 9.63 5.88 -29.59
CA LYS A 93 8.17 5.81 -29.44
C LYS A 93 7.78 4.45 -28.87
N LEU A 94 7.26 4.43 -27.64
CA LEU A 94 6.56 3.28 -27.10
C LEU A 94 5.33 3.07 -27.98
N TYR A 95 5.39 2.05 -28.83
CA TYR A 95 4.33 1.63 -29.73
C TYR A 95 3.10 1.33 -28.88
N THR A 96 2.03 2.07 -29.13
CA THR A 96 0.69 1.77 -28.63
C THR A 96 0.38 0.31 -28.90
N ILE A 97 0.16 -0.47 -27.84
CA ILE A 97 -0.39 -1.82 -27.96
C ILE A 97 -1.81 -1.65 -28.53
N ARG A 98 -1.94 -1.76 -29.86
CA ARG A 98 -3.24 -1.97 -30.50
C ARG A 98 -3.66 -3.39 -30.13
N ARG A 99 -4.58 -3.45 -29.16
CA ARG A 99 -5.38 -4.60 -28.76
C ARG A 99 -6.08 -5.17 -30.00
N SER A 100 -5.51 -6.19 -30.64
CA SER A 100 -6.16 -6.93 -31.73
C SER A 100 -7.21 -7.87 -31.14
N ILE A 101 -8.44 -7.39 -31.06
CA ILE A 101 -9.61 -8.23 -30.85
C ILE A 101 -10.02 -8.77 -32.23
N GLY A 102 -9.79 -10.07 -32.46
CA GLY A 102 -10.62 -10.91 -33.32
C GLY A 102 -10.29 -10.99 -34.82
N GLY A 103 -9.94 -12.21 -35.25
CA GLY A 103 -10.76 -12.89 -36.27
C GLY A 103 -10.15 -13.19 -37.65
N LYS A 104 -9.95 -14.50 -37.88
CA LYS A 104 -10.12 -15.29 -39.12
C LYS A 104 -9.00 -15.36 -40.18
N ASP A 105 -8.37 -16.54 -40.18
CA ASP A 105 -8.37 -17.57 -41.23
C ASP A 105 -7.88 -17.29 -42.66
N SER A 106 -7.35 -18.39 -43.22
CA SER A 106 -6.82 -18.63 -44.57
C SER A 106 -5.39 -18.10 -44.80
N GLY A 107 -4.38 -18.89 -45.14
CA GLY A 107 -4.34 -20.17 -45.82
C GLY A 107 -3.32 -20.06 -46.96
N LYS A 108 -2.52 -21.12 -47.17
CA LYS A 108 -1.61 -21.37 -48.32
C LYS A 108 -0.25 -20.65 -48.35
N GLY A 109 0.81 -21.46 -48.29
CA GLY A 109 2.18 -21.08 -48.68
C GLY A 109 2.35 -20.90 -50.19
N PRO A 110 3.60 -20.69 -50.67
CA PRO A 110 4.27 -21.83 -51.30
C PRO A 110 5.76 -21.97 -50.97
N ARG A 111 6.27 -23.17 -51.24
CA ARG A 111 7.69 -23.57 -51.33
C ARG A 111 8.30 -23.12 -52.67
N LYS A 112 9.64 -23.17 -52.72
CA LYS A 112 10.61 -23.03 -53.85
C LYS A 112 11.28 -21.65 -53.88
N SER A 113 12.59 -21.53 -54.13
CA SER A 113 13.51 -22.42 -54.87
C SER A 113 14.79 -22.73 -54.11
#